data_AF-W9GYB9-F1
#
_entry.id   AF-W9GYB9-F1
#
_cell.length_a   1.000
_cell.length_b   1.000
_cell.length_c   1.000
_cell.angle_alpha   90.00
_cell.angle_beta   90.00
_cell.angle_gamma   90.00
#
_symmetry.space_group_name_H-M   'P 1'
#
loop_
_entity.id
_entity.type
_entity.pdbx_description
1 polymer ?
#
loop_
_entity_poly.entity_id
_entity_poly.type
_entity_poly.pdbx_seq_one_letter_code
_entity_poly.pdbx_strand_id
1 'polypeptide(L)'
;MSVVTDDEAKISELFVRLNTSKPLAGAEIRNAMVGEVPRVIRDLVTHEFWTKTRFSKLRGQDKNAAAKLLLLEHMGTFVDTKKRQLDRLVAEVATSKPDEVMAPLIHEEVLENQPPDESVDESPVTDDDVAEAVIEAEESDVKHASRRVWQVLDRMTPLFIVSDPLLNQQAQVPVVYWLVRSLSGDLLRHVRPFLAHFEQARARNRSLPVGHQERDPFLTDFELMARTSNDQASIGGRYRIMHERFNEFVKSAKATTP
;
A
#
# COMPACT_ATOMS: atom_id res chain seq x y z
N MET A 1 40.73 -6.81 15.28
CA MET A 1 40.07 -6.01 14.23
C MET A 1 38.77 -5.49 14.83
N SER A 2 38.77 -4.28 15.41
CA SER A 2 37.58 -3.67 16.02
C SER A 2 36.84 -2.89 14.95
N VAL A 3 35.58 -3.23 14.70
CA VAL A 3 34.68 -2.41 13.89
C VAL A 3 34.04 -1.41 14.84
N VAL A 4 34.46 -0.15 14.77
CA VAL A 4 33.85 0.95 15.51
C VAL A 4 32.97 1.70 14.51
N THR A 5 31.66 1.67 14.73
CA THR A 5 30.68 2.43 13.97
C THR A 5 29.66 2.97 14.95
N ASP A 6 29.41 4.27 14.94
CA ASP A 6 28.38 4.91 15.78
C ASP A 6 26.99 4.91 15.10
N ASP A 7 26.91 4.31 13.92
CA ASP A 7 25.68 4.13 13.15
C ASP A 7 24.78 3.06 13.80
N GLU A 8 23.78 3.52 14.55
CA GLU A 8 22.81 2.69 15.27
C GLU A 8 22.10 1.66 14.36
N ALA A 9 21.83 2.00 13.11
CA ALA A 9 21.21 1.08 12.16
C ALA A 9 22.15 -0.07 11.78
N LYS A 10 23.45 0.22 11.60
CA LYS A 10 24.46 -0.83 11.37
C LYS A 10 24.68 -1.68 12.61
N ILE A 11 24.66 -1.09 13.80
CA ILE A 11 24.76 -1.81 15.08
C ILE A 11 23.59 -2.78 15.22
N SER A 12 22.36 -2.30 15.04
CA SER A 12 21.15 -3.12 15.11
C SER A 12 21.16 -4.25 14.07
N GLU A 13 21.57 -3.96 12.83
CA GLU A 13 21.73 -5.00 11.80
C GLU A 13 22.73 -6.08 12.23
N LEU A 14 23.88 -5.70 12.79
CA LEU A 14 24.90 -6.63 13.28
C LEU A 14 24.38 -7.50 14.42
N PHE A 15 23.67 -6.91 15.40
CA PHE A 15 23.05 -7.67 16.49
C PHE A 15 22.05 -8.70 15.99
N VAL A 16 21.17 -8.32 15.06
CA VAL A 16 20.15 -9.24 14.53
C VAL A 16 20.81 -10.35 13.70
N ARG A 17 21.88 -10.06 12.96
CA ARG A 17 22.65 -11.07 12.20
C ARG A 17 23.41 -12.03 13.10
N LEU A 18 24.02 -11.53 14.17
CA LEU A 18 24.72 -12.33 15.17
C LEU A 18 23.76 -13.33 15.82
N ASN A 19 22.54 -12.90 16.13
CA ASN A 19 21.52 -13.76 16.73
C ASN A 19 20.94 -14.79 15.76
N THR A 20 20.87 -14.51 14.47
CA THR A 20 20.24 -15.41 13.48
C THR A 20 21.22 -16.35 12.77
N SER A 21 22.54 -16.15 12.94
CA SER A 21 23.62 -16.95 12.32
C SER A 21 23.50 -17.11 10.78
N LYS A 22 22.71 -16.25 10.13
CA LYS A 22 22.42 -16.28 8.69
C LYS A 22 22.33 -14.85 8.13
N PRO A 23 22.64 -14.62 6.84
CA PRO A 23 22.42 -13.32 6.20
C PRO A 23 20.93 -12.96 6.15
N LEU A 24 20.57 -11.79 6.68
CA LEU A 24 19.19 -11.30 6.69
C LEU A 24 18.77 -10.74 5.33
N ALA A 25 17.50 -10.92 4.97
CA ALA A 25 16.89 -10.23 3.84
C ALA A 25 16.62 -8.76 4.17
N GLY A 26 16.57 -7.89 3.16
CA GLY A 26 16.34 -6.46 3.37
C GLY A 26 15.02 -6.15 4.12
N ALA A 27 13.98 -6.97 3.92
CA ALA A 27 12.73 -6.84 4.67
C ALA A 27 12.88 -7.24 6.16
N GLU A 28 13.70 -8.23 6.46
CA GLU A 28 13.99 -8.64 7.84
C GLU A 28 14.81 -7.56 8.56
N ILE A 29 15.81 -7.00 7.88
CA ILE A 29 16.61 -5.88 8.40
C ILE A 29 15.71 -4.70 8.75
N ARG A 30 14.89 -4.21 7.81
CA ARG A 30 13.98 -3.07 8.05
C ARG A 30 13.02 -3.33 9.20
N ASN A 31 12.43 -4.52 9.29
CA ASN A 31 11.46 -4.83 10.32
C ASN A 31 12.07 -5.12 11.71
N ALA A 32 13.38 -5.35 11.77
CA ALA A 32 14.10 -5.50 13.03
C ALA A 32 14.56 -4.15 13.61
N MET A 33 14.53 -3.08 12.81
CA MET A 33 14.84 -1.73 13.29
C MET A 33 13.73 -1.20 14.21
N VAL A 34 14.14 -0.34 15.15
CA VAL A 34 13.20 0.41 16.00
C VAL A 34 12.65 1.58 15.18
N GLY A 35 11.34 1.82 15.29
CA GLY A 35 10.68 2.94 14.61
C GLY A 35 9.19 2.70 14.35
N GLU A 36 8.51 3.77 13.96
CA GLU A 36 7.08 3.73 13.67
C GLU A 36 6.76 2.89 12.42
N VAL A 37 7.50 3.07 11.33
CA VAL A 37 7.28 2.34 10.06
C VAL A 37 7.42 0.81 10.24
N PRO A 38 8.47 0.27 10.88
CA PRO A 38 8.56 -1.17 11.19
C PRO A 38 7.42 -1.70 12.08
N ARG A 39 6.86 -0.89 12.98
CA ARG A 39 5.68 -1.27 13.77
C ARG A 39 4.45 -1.37 12.88
N VAL A 40 4.16 -0.31 12.12
CA VAL A 40 3.04 -0.26 11.18
C VAL A 40 3.08 -1.40 10.17
N ILE A 41 4.25 -1.74 9.60
CA ILE A 41 4.38 -2.87 8.67
C ILE A 41 4.04 -4.20 9.36
N ARG A 42 4.47 -4.39 10.62
CA ARG A 42 4.14 -5.59 11.40
C ARG A 42 2.64 -5.69 11.68
N ASP A 43 1.99 -4.55 11.93
CA ASP A 43 0.55 -4.51 12.16
C ASP A 43 -0.21 -4.80 10.86
N LEU A 44 0.18 -4.19 9.73
CA LEU A 44 -0.42 -4.44 8.42
C LEU A 44 -0.39 -5.92 8.01
N VAL A 45 0.67 -6.67 8.34
CA VAL A 45 0.75 -8.10 7.98
C VAL A 45 -0.16 -9.01 8.80
N THR A 46 -0.78 -8.50 9.87
CA THR A 46 -1.79 -9.24 10.64
C THR A 46 -3.15 -9.31 9.92
N HIS A 47 -3.37 -8.46 8.93
CA HIS A 47 -4.62 -8.36 8.18
C HIS A 47 -5.01 -9.69 7.47
N GLU A 48 -6.31 -10.02 7.45
CA GLU A 48 -6.81 -11.28 6.88
C GLU A 48 -6.40 -11.49 5.41
N PHE A 49 -6.38 -10.43 4.60
CA PHE A 49 -5.86 -10.43 3.23
C PHE A 49 -4.58 -11.27 3.01
N TRP A 50 -3.63 -11.27 3.94
CA TRP A 50 -2.38 -12.04 3.79
C TRP A 50 -2.59 -13.56 3.86
N THR A 51 -3.74 -14.05 4.31
CA THR A 51 -4.15 -15.46 4.16
C THR A 51 -4.59 -15.80 2.73
N LYS A 52 -5.01 -14.79 1.96
CA LYS A 52 -5.42 -14.93 0.56
C LYS A 52 -4.22 -15.01 -0.39
N THR A 53 -3.06 -14.50 0.00
CA THR A 53 -1.85 -14.55 -0.84
C THR A 53 -1.24 -15.96 -0.88
N ARG A 54 -0.78 -16.40 -2.06
CA ARG A 54 -0.18 -17.75 -2.25
C ARG A 54 1.35 -17.76 -2.25
N PHE A 55 2.00 -16.62 -2.47
CA PHE A 55 3.47 -16.55 -2.42
C PHE A 55 4.00 -16.85 -1.02
N SER A 56 5.26 -17.32 -0.95
CA SER A 56 5.91 -17.68 0.31
C SER A 56 6.06 -16.47 1.22
N LYS A 57 5.69 -16.62 2.51
CA LYS A 57 5.93 -15.59 3.54
C LYS A 57 7.34 -15.65 4.13
N LEU A 58 8.14 -16.66 3.75
CA LEU A 58 9.51 -16.83 4.23
C LEU A 58 10.35 -15.59 3.92
N ARG A 59 11.28 -15.27 4.84
CA ARG A 59 12.18 -14.11 4.75
C ARG A 59 11.47 -12.75 4.66
N GLY A 60 10.27 -12.65 5.25
CA GLY A 60 9.52 -11.39 5.36
C GLY A 60 8.97 -10.87 4.04
N GLN A 61 8.57 -11.77 3.13
CA GLN A 61 8.00 -11.36 1.83
C GLN A 61 6.62 -10.68 1.97
N ASP A 62 5.80 -11.11 2.91
CA ASP A 62 4.57 -10.42 3.28
C ASP A 62 4.86 -9.00 3.78
N LYS A 63 5.80 -8.85 4.71
CA LYS A 63 6.25 -7.54 5.22
C LYS A 63 6.83 -6.66 4.12
N ASN A 64 7.55 -7.26 3.17
CA ASN A 64 8.06 -6.54 2.02
C ASN A 64 6.92 -6.06 1.12
N ALA A 65 5.89 -6.88 0.87
CA ALA A 65 4.72 -6.45 0.11
C ALA A 65 3.96 -5.34 0.85
N ALA A 66 3.70 -5.49 2.14
CA ALA A 66 3.06 -4.48 2.99
C ALA A 66 3.83 -3.15 2.96
N ALA A 67 5.16 -3.18 3.08
CA ALA A 67 6.01 -1.98 2.97
C ALA A 67 5.88 -1.28 1.62
N LYS A 68 5.73 -2.03 0.51
CA LYS A 68 5.49 -1.44 -0.82
C LYS A 68 4.13 -0.75 -0.88
N LEU A 69 3.09 -1.37 -0.33
CA LEU A 69 1.74 -0.78 -0.30
C LEU A 69 1.75 0.51 0.52
N LEU A 70 2.35 0.48 1.71
CA LEU A 70 2.49 1.65 2.57
C LEU A 70 3.26 2.78 1.88
N LEU A 71 4.37 2.48 1.21
CA LEU A 71 5.14 3.49 0.46
C LEU A 71 4.31 4.13 -0.65
N LEU A 72 3.62 3.32 -1.46
CA LEU A 72 2.78 3.83 -2.55
C LEU A 72 1.62 4.69 -2.01
N GLU A 73 1.07 4.33 -0.86
CA GLU A 73 -0.04 5.04 -0.24
C GLU A 73 0.38 6.35 0.42
N HIS A 74 1.56 6.36 1.04
CA HIS A 74 2.17 7.55 1.63
C HIS A 74 2.59 8.56 0.56
N MET A 75 3.13 8.09 -0.57
CA MET A 75 3.49 8.97 -1.69
C MET A 75 2.29 9.38 -2.55
N GLY A 76 1.16 8.66 -2.48
CA GLY A 76 -0.04 8.91 -3.29
C GLY A 76 0.12 8.63 -4.79
N THR A 77 1.27 8.11 -5.23
CA THR A 77 1.58 7.84 -6.64
C THR A 77 2.50 6.64 -6.79
N PHE A 78 2.72 6.21 -8.03
CA PHE A 78 3.72 5.18 -8.32
C PHE A 78 5.12 5.73 -8.11
N VAL A 79 5.90 5.04 -7.28
CA VAL A 79 7.32 5.31 -7.04
C VAL A 79 8.12 4.01 -7.12
N ASP A 80 9.44 4.15 -7.26
CA ASP A 80 10.35 3.01 -7.15
C ASP A 80 10.19 2.35 -5.77
N THR A 81 9.85 1.08 -5.73
CA THR A 81 9.73 0.29 -4.49
C THR A 81 10.96 -0.59 -4.26
N LYS A 82 12.13 -0.12 -4.69
CA LYS A 82 13.42 -0.80 -4.49
C LYS A 82 13.87 -0.62 -3.03
N LYS A 83 14.88 -1.41 -2.63
CA LYS A 83 15.42 -1.40 -1.26
C LYS A 83 15.72 0.02 -0.77
N ARG A 84 16.39 0.86 -1.58
CA ARG A 84 16.78 2.22 -1.20
C ARG A 84 15.59 3.08 -0.77
N GLN A 85 14.48 3.03 -1.51
CA GLN A 85 13.28 3.81 -1.21
C GLN A 85 12.54 3.26 0.00
N LEU A 86 12.45 1.94 0.14
CA LEU A 86 11.84 1.32 1.32
C LEU A 86 12.65 1.57 2.60
N ASP A 87 13.98 1.60 2.51
CA ASP A 87 14.84 1.95 3.64
C ASP A 87 14.73 3.44 3.98
N ARG A 88 14.63 4.31 2.96
CA ARG A 88 14.43 5.75 3.13
C ARG A 88 13.13 6.09 3.84
N LEU A 89 12.03 5.41 3.50
CA LEU A 89 10.75 5.58 4.20
C LEU A 89 10.89 5.36 5.71
N VAL A 90 11.66 4.35 6.12
CA VAL A 90 11.92 4.07 7.55
C VAL A 90 12.76 5.19 8.18
N ALA A 91 13.76 5.69 7.47
CA ALA A 91 14.68 6.71 7.98
C ALA A 91 14.02 8.10 8.11
N GLU A 92 13.27 8.57 7.11
CA GLU A 92 12.65 9.90 7.09
C GLU A 92 11.59 10.07 8.20
N VAL A 93 10.85 8.99 8.47
CA VAL A 93 9.83 8.98 9.52
C VAL A 93 10.47 8.85 10.90
N ALA A 94 11.61 8.16 11.03
CA ALA A 94 12.36 8.11 12.30
C ALA A 94 12.97 9.48 12.68
N THR A 95 13.31 10.33 11.71
CA THR A 95 13.79 11.70 11.96
C THR A 95 12.68 12.71 12.26
N SER A 96 11.44 12.38 11.93
CA SER A 96 10.26 13.19 12.26
C SER A 96 9.84 12.85 13.70
N LYS A 97 10.47 13.50 14.69
CA LYS A 97 10.08 13.32 16.10
C LYS A 97 8.60 13.69 16.31
N PRO A 98 7.87 13.02 17.23
CA PRO A 98 6.48 13.37 17.56
C PRO A 98 6.28 14.69 18.35
N ASP A 99 7.32 15.38 18.84
CA ASP A 99 7.15 16.36 19.94
C ASP A 99 7.73 17.79 19.71
N GLU A 100 7.90 18.24 18.47
CA GLU A 100 8.28 19.65 18.21
C GLU A 100 7.44 20.27 17.08
N VAL A 101 6.14 20.39 17.30
CA VAL A 101 5.33 21.40 16.59
C VAL A 101 4.59 22.22 17.63
N MET A 102 5.12 23.43 17.80
CA MET A 102 4.59 24.61 18.49
C MET A 102 3.17 24.47 19.05
N ALA A 103 3.07 24.51 20.39
CA ALA A 103 1.84 24.91 21.06
C ALA A 103 1.31 26.21 20.40
N PRO A 104 0.06 26.24 19.90
CA PRO A 104 -0.56 27.50 19.56
C PRO A 104 -0.71 28.29 20.86
N LEU A 105 -0.09 29.47 20.88
CA LEU A 105 -0.32 30.51 21.87
C LEU A 105 -1.82 30.75 21.98
N ILE A 106 -2.43 30.27 23.06
CA ILE A 106 -3.76 30.71 23.48
C ILE A 106 -3.54 32.12 24.02
N HIS A 107 -3.72 33.13 23.17
CA HIS A 107 -3.91 34.49 23.66
C HIS A 107 -5.27 34.54 24.35
N GLU A 108 -5.20 34.57 25.68
CA GLU A 108 -6.22 35.12 26.57
C GLU A 108 -6.62 36.52 26.07
N GLU A 109 -7.82 36.64 25.49
CA GLU A 109 -8.54 37.92 25.42
C GLU A 109 -9.93 37.76 26.04
N VAL A 110 -9.95 38.03 27.34
CA VAL A 110 -10.87 38.94 28.04
C VAL A 110 -12.37 38.88 27.66
N LEU A 111 -13.15 38.36 28.62
CA LEU A 111 -14.56 38.71 28.82
C LEU A 111 -14.79 40.22 28.75
N GLU A 112 -15.74 40.69 27.94
CA GLU A 112 -16.89 41.44 28.46
C GLU A 112 -17.95 41.82 27.40
N ASN A 113 -19.21 41.70 27.84
CA ASN A 113 -20.43 42.38 27.37
C ASN A 113 -21.24 41.77 26.20
N GLN A 114 -22.24 40.96 26.57
CA GLN A 114 -23.55 40.91 25.88
C GLN A 114 -24.39 42.13 26.26
N PRO A 115 -25.38 42.50 25.42
CA PRO A 115 -26.76 42.12 25.74
C PRO A 115 -27.48 41.43 24.58
N PRO A 116 -28.64 40.80 24.84
CA PRO A 116 -29.14 39.67 24.07
C PRO A 116 -30.12 40.09 22.97
N ASP A 117 -30.39 39.13 22.09
CA ASP A 117 -31.62 38.90 21.30
C ASP A 117 -31.40 38.90 19.78
N GLU A 118 -31.29 37.72 19.19
CA GLU A 118 -32.15 37.28 18.09
C GLU A 118 -31.90 35.79 17.80
N SER A 119 -33.01 35.04 17.71
CA SER A 119 -33.06 33.60 17.48
C SER A 119 -32.35 33.18 16.19
N VAL A 120 -31.25 32.44 16.31
CA VAL A 120 -30.71 31.62 15.22
C VAL A 120 -30.82 30.16 15.65
N ASP A 121 -31.61 29.43 14.86
CA ASP A 121 -31.75 27.98 14.92
C ASP A 121 -30.42 27.33 14.52
N GLU A 122 -29.53 27.14 15.49
CA GLU A 122 -28.35 26.30 15.34
C GLU A 122 -28.69 24.91 15.86
N SER A 123 -28.96 24.00 14.92
CA SER A 123 -28.89 22.57 15.19
C SER A 123 -27.50 22.24 15.74
N PRO A 124 -27.36 21.53 16.87
CA PRO A 124 -26.07 21.33 17.50
C PRO A 124 -25.23 20.38 16.64
N VAL A 125 -24.13 20.91 16.07
CA VAL A 125 -23.02 20.08 15.62
C VAL A 125 -22.44 19.45 16.88
N THR A 126 -22.53 18.13 17.01
CA THR A 126 -22.10 17.41 18.21
C THR A 126 -20.58 17.49 18.36
N ASP A 127 -20.09 17.73 19.59
CA ASP A 127 -18.66 17.79 19.93
C ASP A 127 -17.85 16.55 19.45
N ASP A 128 -18.53 15.42 19.22
CA ASP A 128 -17.94 14.19 18.66
C ASP A 128 -17.47 14.35 17.20
N ASP A 129 -18.17 15.11 16.35
CA ASP A 129 -17.79 15.30 14.94
C ASP A 129 -16.52 16.16 14.82
N VAL A 130 -16.35 17.10 15.76
CA VAL A 130 -15.17 17.95 15.85
C VAL A 130 -13.99 17.15 16.42
N ALA A 131 -14.23 16.27 17.40
CA ALA A 131 -13.21 15.39 17.96
C ALA A 131 -12.68 14.39 16.92
N GLU A 132 -13.54 13.79 16.10
CA GLU A 132 -13.12 12.85 15.05
C GLU A 132 -12.31 13.54 13.94
N ALA A 133 -12.71 14.76 13.54
CA ALA A 133 -11.96 15.57 12.58
C ALA A 133 -10.61 16.09 13.12
N VAL A 134 -10.51 16.39 14.42
CA VAL A 134 -9.26 16.82 15.07
C VAL A 134 -8.28 15.64 15.25
N ILE A 135 -8.78 14.43 15.53
CA ILE A 135 -7.97 13.21 15.60
C ILE A 135 -7.37 12.84 14.22
N GLU A 136 -8.10 13.08 13.12
CA GLU A 136 -7.57 12.96 11.76
C GLU A 136 -6.51 14.02 11.41
N ALA A 137 -6.48 15.17 12.08
CA ALA A 137 -5.49 16.21 11.79
C ALA A 137 -4.13 15.97 12.47
N GLU A 138 -4.07 15.16 13.54
CA GLU A 138 -2.87 14.99 14.39
C GLU A 138 -2.10 13.68 14.15
N GLU A 139 -2.59 12.78 13.30
CA GLU A 139 -1.88 11.53 13.02
C GLU A 139 -0.69 11.71 12.05
N SER A 140 0.42 11.00 12.30
CA SER A 140 1.54 10.98 11.35
C SER A 140 1.05 10.57 9.96
N ASP A 141 1.62 11.17 8.90
CA ASP A 141 1.26 10.85 7.50
C ASP A 141 1.39 9.35 7.19
N VAL A 142 2.27 8.64 7.92
CA VAL A 142 2.43 7.19 7.83
C VAL A 142 1.25 6.43 8.41
N LYS A 143 0.69 6.85 9.55
CA LYS A 143 -0.48 6.19 10.13
C LYS A 143 -1.72 6.40 9.26
N HIS A 144 -1.90 7.60 8.71
CA HIS A 144 -2.91 7.88 7.70
C HIS A 144 -2.78 6.98 6.48
N ALA A 145 -1.57 6.89 5.91
CA ALA A 145 -1.30 5.97 4.82
C ALA A 145 -1.59 4.52 5.21
N SER A 146 -1.25 4.10 6.42
CA SER A 146 -1.56 2.74 6.90
C SER A 146 -3.05 2.48 7.01
N ARG A 147 -3.85 3.43 7.51
CA ARG A 147 -5.31 3.30 7.59
C ARG A 147 -5.89 3.12 6.19
N ARG A 148 -5.43 3.92 5.22
CA ARG A 148 -5.82 3.79 3.81
C ARG A 148 -5.45 2.41 3.24
N VAL A 149 -4.23 1.91 3.51
CA VAL A 149 -3.84 0.55 3.10
C VAL A 149 -4.79 -0.47 3.69
N TRP A 150 -5.07 -0.39 5.00
CA TRP A 150 -5.98 -1.31 5.69
C TRP A 150 -7.37 -1.35 5.03
N GLN A 151 -7.99 -0.20 4.80
CA GLN A 151 -9.29 -0.09 4.15
C GLN A 151 -9.30 -0.67 2.73
N VAL A 152 -8.22 -0.50 1.97
CA VAL A 152 -8.10 -1.13 0.65
C VAL A 152 -7.97 -2.65 0.79
N LEU A 153 -7.19 -3.15 1.75
CA LEU A 153 -7.06 -4.58 2.02
C LEU A 153 -8.38 -5.21 2.46
N ASP A 154 -9.22 -4.52 3.24
CA ASP A 154 -10.57 -4.96 3.59
C ASP A 154 -11.41 -5.18 2.33
N ARG A 155 -11.41 -4.22 1.39
CA ARG A 155 -12.14 -4.35 0.12
C ARG A 155 -11.56 -5.42 -0.79
N MET A 156 -10.26 -5.68 -0.73
CA MET A 156 -9.61 -6.75 -1.50
C MET A 156 -9.94 -8.14 -0.96
N THR A 157 -10.02 -8.30 0.37
CA THR A 157 -10.15 -9.60 1.05
C THR A 157 -11.30 -10.47 0.52
N PRO A 158 -12.54 -9.99 0.36
CA PRO A 158 -13.65 -10.81 -0.13
C PRO A 158 -13.53 -11.18 -1.62
N LEU A 159 -12.63 -10.53 -2.38
CA LEU A 159 -12.41 -10.83 -3.79
C LEU A 159 -11.59 -12.11 -4.01
N PHE A 160 -10.95 -12.64 -2.96
CA PHE A 160 -10.00 -13.75 -3.04
C PHE A 160 -10.33 -14.87 -2.07
N ILE A 161 -10.02 -16.11 -2.48
CA ILE A 161 -10.07 -17.26 -1.59
C ILE A 161 -8.76 -17.40 -0.81
N VAL A 162 -8.73 -18.28 0.19
CA VAL A 162 -7.48 -18.60 0.90
C VAL A 162 -6.47 -19.21 -0.07
N SER A 163 -5.22 -18.74 -0.03
CA SER A 163 -4.15 -19.15 -0.96
C SER A 163 -4.55 -19.04 -2.44
N ASP A 164 -5.09 -17.87 -2.83
CA ASP A 164 -5.66 -17.64 -4.14
C ASP A 164 -4.59 -17.75 -5.26
N PRO A 165 -4.86 -18.51 -6.34
CA PRO A 165 -3.94 -18.62 -7.47
C PRO A 165 -3.71 -17.29 -8.21
N LEU A 166 -4.65 -16.34 -8.15
CA LEU A 166 -4.49 -15.00 -8.75
C LEU A 166 -3.49 -14.13 -7.97
N LEU A 167 -3.12 -14.52 -6.74
CA LEU A 167 -2.14 -13.84 -5.89
C LEU A 167 -0.87 -14.69 -5.66
N ASN A 168 -0.46 -15.44 -6.68
CA ASN A 168 0.70 -16.35 -6.61
C ASN A 168 2.06 -15.65 -6.61
N GLN A 169 2.14 -14.41 -7.09
CA GLN A 169 3.40 -13.65 -7.14
C GLN A 169 3.28 -12.37 -6.31
N GLN A 170 4.24 -12.14 -5.41
CA GLN A 170 4.33 -10.91 -4.61
C GLN A 170 4.31 -9.65 -5.49
N ALA A 171 4.93 -9.70 -6.67
CA ALA A 171 5.01 -8.60 -7.63
C ALA A 171 3.66 -8.17 -8.23
N GLN A 172 2.62 -8.99 -8.12
CA GLN A 172 1.27 -8.63 -8.57
C GLN A 172 0.49 -7.85 -7.52
N VAL A 173 0.79 -8.05 -6.22
CA VAL A 173 0.04 -7.44 -5.13
C VAL A 173 -0.05 -5.91 -5.26
N PRO A 174 1.03 -5.15 -5.53
CA PRO A 174 0.92 -3.69 -5.67
C PRO A 174 0.05 -3.24 -6.84
N VAL A 175 0.05 -3.99 -7.96
CA VAL A 175 -0.72 -3.64 -9.16
C VAL A 175 -2.21 -3.90 -8.94
N VAL A 176 -2.55 -5.06 -8.37
CA VAL A 176 -3.93 -5.42 -8.04
C VAL A 176 -4.47 -4.54 -6.90
N TYR A 177 -3.63 -4.24 -5.90
CA TYR A 177 -3.96 -3.27 -4.85
C TYR A 177 -4.33 -1.93 -5.46
N TRP A 178 -3.51 -1.40 -6.37
CA TRP A 178 -3.77 -0.09 -6.96
C TRP A 178 -5.03 -0.07 -7.84
N LEU A 179 -5.33 -1.18 -8.52
CA LEU A 179 -6.60 -1.36 -9.21
C LEU A 179 -7.78 -1.32 -8.24
N VAL A 180 -7.75 -2.09 -7.16
CA VAL A 180 -8.86 -2.07 -6.19
C VAL A 180 -8.96 -0.68 -5.53
N ARG A 181 -7.82 -0.07 -5.20
CA ARG A 181 -7.71 1.28 -4.67
C ARG A 181 -8.43 2.33 -5.53
N SER A 182 -8.32 2.25 -6.86
CA SER A 182 -8.92 3.23 -7.77
C SER A 182 -10.40 2.96 -8.10
N LEU A 183 -10.94 1.83 -7.64
CA LEU A 183 -12.32 1.44 -7.86
C LEU A 183 -13.18 1.70 -6.62
N SER A 184 -14.46 1.99 -6.87
CA SER A 184 -15.48 2.18 -5.85
C SER A 184 -16.79 1.50 -6.26
N GLY A 185 -17.63 1.21 -5.27
CA GLY A 185 -18.98 0.66 -5.44
C GLY A 185 -19.03 -0.65 -6.24
N ASP A 186 -20.03 -0.75 -7.10
CA ASP A 186 -20.38 -1.94 -7.86
C ASP A 186 -19.27 -2.47 -8.78
N LEU A 187 -18.27 -1.66 -9.14
CA LEU A 187 -17.18 -2.10 -10.01
C LEU A 187 -16.33 -3.21 -9.38
N LEU A 188 -16.27 -3.28 -8.04
CA LEU A 188 -15.49 -4.29 -7.31
C LEU A 188 -15.94 -5.73 -7.65
N ARG A 189 -17.24 -5.95 -7.93
CA ARG A 189 -17.76 -7.27 -8.30
C ARG A 189 -17.16 -7.83 -9.58
N HIS A 190 -16.62 -6.97 -10.44
CA HIS A 190 -16.01 -7.36 -11.71
C HIS A 190 -14.52 -7.69 -11.58
N VAL A 191 -13.87 -7.35 -10.46
CA VAL A 191 -12.40 -7.49 -10.30
C VAL A 191 -11.97 -8.95 -10.37
N ARG A 192 -12.58 -9.85 -9.57
CA ARG A 192 -12.19 -11.27 -9.58
C ARG A 192 -12.43 -11.94 -10.95
N PRO A 193 -13.61 -11.82 -11.58
CA PRO A 193 -13.84 -12.35 -12.93
C PRO A 193 -12.85 -11.79 -13.95
N PHE A 194 -12.57 -10.48 -13.90
CA PHE A 194 -11.58 -9.84 -14.75
C PHE A 194 -10.18 -10.43 -14.56
N LEU A 195 -9.69 -10.53 -13.32
CA LEU A 195 -8.34 -11.04 -13.05
C LEU A 195 -8.17 -12.48 -13.55
N ALA A 196 -9.20 -13.31 -13.38
CA ALA A 196 -9.21 -14.67 -13.92
C ALA A 196 -9.16 -14.68 -15.46
N HIS A 197 -9.96 -13.83 -16.11
CA HIS A 197 -9.92 -13.67 -17.56
C HIS A 197 -8.56 -13.14 -18.07
N PHE A 198 -8.01 -12.15 -17.38
CA PHE A 198 -6.74 -11.51 -17.71
C PHE A 198 -5.57 -12.50 -17.58
N GLU A 199 -5.53 -13.32 -16.53
CA GLU A 199 -4.48 -14.34 -16.37
C GLU A 199 -4.59 -15.43 -17.44
N GLN A 200 -5.81 -15.83 -17.84
CA GLN A 200 -5.99 -16.74 -18.97
C GLN A 200 -5.51 -16.12 -20.29
N ALA A 201 -5.83 -14.85 -20.55
CA ALA A 201 -5.36 -14.13 -21.73
C ALA A 201 -3.82 -14.07 -21.77
N ARG A 202 -3.18 -13.76 -20.64
CA ARG A 202 -1.72 -13.79 -20.50
C ARG A 202 -1.13 -15.17 -20.75
N ALA A 203 -1.73 -16.22 -20.20
CA ALA A 203 -1.29 -17.60 -20.40
C ALA A 203 -1.35 -18.01 -21.88
N ARG A 204 -2.46 -17.69 -22.57
CA ARG A 204 -2.60 -17.91 -24.01
C ARG A 204 -1.56 -17.12 -24.79
N ASN A 205 -1.41 -15.82 -24.50
CA ASN A 205 -0.42 -14.97 -25.17
C ASN A 205 1.01 -15.49 -25.03
N ARG A 206 1.36 -16.04 -23.85
CA ARG A 206 2.68 -16.65 -23.58
C ARG A 206 2.90 -17.94 -24.37
N SER A 207 1.84 -18.70 -24.65
CA SER A 207 1.93 -19.94 -25.43
C SER A 207 2.15 -19.69 -26.93
N LEU A 208 1.84 -18.48 -27.42
CA LEU A 208 2.06 -18.12 -28.82
C LEU A 208 3.54 -17.86 -29.12
N PRO A 209 4.04 -18.26 -30.30
CA PRO A 209 5.40 -17.93 -30.75
C PRO A 209 5.67 -16.42 -30.77
N VAL A 210 6.95 -16.05 -30.67
CA VAL A 210 7.37 -14.65 -30.86
C VAL A 210 7.07 -14.24 -32.31
N GLY A 211 6.41 -13.10 -32.50
CA GLY A 211 6.01 -12.60 -33.82
C GLY A 211 4.71 -13.18 -34.38
N HIS A 212 4.00 -14.04 -33.64
CA HIS A 212 2.68 -14.54 -34.05
C HIS A 212 1.67 -13.37 -34.16
N GLN A 213 0.85 -13.34 -35.22
CA GLN A 213 -0.07 -12.23 -35.50
C GLN A 213 -1.10 -12.00 -34.39
N GLU A 214 -1.56 -13.06 -33.74
CA GLU A 214 -2.53 -13.00 -32.63
C GLU A 214 -1.90 -12.67 -31.26
N ARG A 215 -0.58 -12.47 -31.21
CA ARG A 215 0.10 -12.14 -29.96
C ARG A 215 -0.22 -10.69 -29.58
N ASP A 216 -0.85 -10.48 -28.44
CA ASP A 216 -1.12 -9.17 -27.88
C ASP A 216 0.20 -8.49 -27.44
N PRO A 217 0.60 -7.37 -28.07
CA PRO A 217 1.81 -6.64 -27.69
C PRO A 217 1.73 -6.09 -26.27
N PHE A 218 0.56 -5.62 -25.82
CA PHE A 218 0.40 -5.06 -24.47
C PHE A 218 0.56 -6.14 -23.39
N LEU A 219 0.05 -7.35 -23.63
CA LEU A 219 0.30 -8.46 -22.71
C LEU A 219 1.77 -8.90 -22.72
N THR A 220 2.47 -8.73 -23.85
CA THR A 220 3.92 -8.97 -23.92
C THR A 220 4.68 -7.92 -23.09
N ASP A 221 4.34 -6.64 -23.22
CA ASP A 221 4.93 -5.55 -22.45
C ASP A 221 4.67 -5.71 -20.94
N PHE A 222 3.46 -6.14 -20.58
CA PHE A 222 3.11 -6.46 -19.19
C PHE A 222 4.06 -7.51 -18.59
N GLU A 223 4.38 -8.57 -19.34
CA GLU A 223 5.32 -9.62 -18.90
C GLU A 223 6.76 -9.12 -18.82
N LEU A 224 7.18 -8.25 -19.75
CA LEU A 224 8.52 -7.65 -19.72
C LEU A 224 8.68 -6.78 -18.47
N MET A 225 7.70 -5.92 -18.16
CA MET A 225 7.69 -5.09 -16.95
C MET A 225 7.62 -5.92 -15.66
N ALA A 226 7.07 -7.14 -15.69
CA ALA A 226 7.07 -8.01 -14.52
C ALA A 226 8.51 -8.44 -14.10
N ARG A 227 9.47 -8.42 -15.02
CA ARG A 227 10.89 -8.74 -14.73
C ARG A 227 11.57 -7.68 -13.87
N THR A 228 11.13 -6.43 -13.97
CA THR A 228 11.62 -5.30 -13.17
C THR A 228 10.52 -4.73 -12.28
N SER A 229 9.76 -5.62 -11.63
CA SER A 229 8.52 -5.32 -10.90
C SER A 229 8.58 -4.28 -9.76
N ASN A 230 9.76 -3.76 -9.40
CA ASN A 230 9.96 -2.80 -8.32
C ASN A 230 10.29 -1.38 -8.80
N ASP A 231 10.45 -1.13 -10.10
CA ASP A 231 10.63 0.24 -10.60
C ASP A 231 9.27 0.90 -10.92
N GLN A 232 9.23 2.22 -10.78
CA GLN A 232 8.04 3.03 -10.97
C GLN A 232 7.39 2.82 -12.34
N ALA A 233 8.19 2.81 -13.41
CA ALA A 233 7.69 2.67 -14.78
C ALA A 233 7.02 1.31 -14.98
N SER A 234 7.61 0.24 -14.45
CA SER A 234 7.09 -1.12 -14.53
C SER A 234 5.85 -1.36 -13.68
N ILE A 235 5.74 -0.72 -12.51
CA ILE A 235 4.53 -0.79 -11.68
C ILE A 235 3.40 -0.02 -12.37
N GLY A 236 3.64 1.24 -12.74
CA GLY A 236 2.65 2.10 -13.37
C GLY A 236 2.21 1.61 -14.74
N GLY A 237 3.13 1.09 -15.56
CA GLY A 237 2.82 0.52 -16.87
C GLY A 237 1.96 -0.75 -16.78
N ARG A 238 2.28 -1.66 -15.84
CA ARG A 238 1.43 -2.84 -15.59
C ARG A 238 0.04 -2.43 -15.08
N TYR A 239 -0.04 -1.46 -14.17
CA TYR A 239 -1.32 -0.93 -13.72
C TYR A 239 -2.13 -0.35 -14.88
N ARG A 240 -1.51 0.47 -15.75
CA ARG A 240 -2.18 1.08 -16.90
C ARG A 240 -2.82 0.03 -17.80
N ILE A 241 -2.04 -0.97 -18.22
CA ILE A 241 -2.53 -2.07 -19.07
C ILE A 241 -3.66 -2.84 -18.37
N MET A 242 -3.49 -3.15 -17.09
CA MET A 242 -4.50 -3.87 -16.30
C MET A 242 -5.80 -3.05 -16.18
N HIS A 243 -5.70 -1.76 -15.92
CA HIS A 243 -6.83 -0.85 -15.76
C HIS A 243 -7.58 -0.63 -17.08
N GLU A 244 -6.87 -0.45 -18.20
CA GLU A 244 -7.47 -0.36 -19.53
C GLU A 244 -8.24 -1.64 -19.88
N ARG A 245 -7.62 -2.80 -19.69
CA ARG A 245 -8.24 -4.11 -19.93
C ARG A 245 -9.42 -4.38 -18.99
N PHE A 246 -9.37 -3.90 -17.75
CA PHE A 246 -10.49 -3.97 -16.82
C PHE A 246 -11.69 -3.16 -17.32
N ASN A 247 -11.46 -1.94 -17.80
CA ASN A 247 -12.53 -1.09 -18.34
C ASN A 247 -13.15 -1.68 -19.60
N GLU A 248 -12.36 -2.28 -20.48
CA GLU A 248 -12.85 -3.03 -21.65
C GLU A 248 -13.73 -4.22 -21.23
N PHE A 249 -13.28 -4.98 -20.23
CA PHE A 249 -14.02 -6.12 -19.67
C PHE A 249 -15.36 -5.70 -19.04
N VAL A 250 -15.39 -4.59 -18.30
CA VAL A 250 -16.64 -4.08 -17.72
C VAL A 250 -17.61 -3.59 -18.80
N LYS A 251 -17.11 -2.92 -19.85
CA LYS A 251 -17.94 -2.47 -20.98
C LYS A 251 -18.60 -3.65 -21.71
N SER A 252 -17.86 -4.73 -21.96
CA SER A 252 -18.42 -5.92 -22.63
C SER A 252 -19.43 -6.67 -21.75
N ALA A 253 -19.19 -6.74 -20.44
CA ALA A 253 -20.14 -7.32 -19.49
C ALA A 253 -21.48 -6.56 -19.45
N LYS A 254 -21.43 -5.22 -19.49
CA LYS A 254 -22.63 -4.38 -19.54
C LYS A 254 -23.41 -4.54 -20.86
N ALA A 255 -22.71 -4.66 -21.98
CA ALA A 255 -23.34 -4.85 -23.30
C ALA A 255 -24.05 -6.21 -23.46
N THR A 256 -23.74 -7.19 -22.61
CA THR A 256 -24.31 -8.55 -22.66
C THR A 256 -25.49 -8.73 -21.70
N THR A 257 -25.79 -7.72 -20.87
CA THR A 257 -26.95 -7.73 -19.96
C THR A 257 -28.14 -7.10 -20.70
N PRO A 258 -29.22 -7.86 -21.01
CA PRO A 258 -30.38 -7.36 -21.73
C PRO A 258 -31.20 -6.33 -20.95
#